data_AF-A0A8C1VDU6-F1
#
_entry.id   AF-A0A8C1VDU6-F1
#
_cell.length_a   1.000
_cell.length_b   1.000
_cell.length_c   1.000
_cell.angle_alpha   90.00
_cell.angle_beta   90.00
_cell.angle_gamma   90.00
#
_symmetry.space_group_name_H-M   'P 1'
#
loop_
_entity.id
_entity.type
_entity.pdbx_description
1 polymer ?
#
loop_
_entity_poly.entity_id
_entity_poly.type
_entity_poly.pdbx_seq_one_letter_code
_entity_poly.pdbx_strand_id
1 'polypeptide(L)'
;VETSTRKYQMAWLRCIKATVSKLNLKKSNFIFKANQNDADFVEKIQSKLQDAIKNNNHKMSVVQLAEIARKLEILVDEDTEELQFKNEELPLHGEILMKLATLEKEECRMKKVGDKSVEDYKNELQIEERKLREEQNETGISVTMSCFIKAISTPEKAYFLKWMRINLENHSHEVLPQLRELYKQKCQDICGNKTEIAELDKKISDSSLGVEHFIREMSQLYEAAVLLPENALYQKQLEHLPKLCAQLLLDGFSLELVDGDSSNIPEKWITSVFSELNTLVEPKNKIMVVTVLGVQSSGKSTLLNTMFGVQFAVSSGRCTRGAFIQLIKVTEERKAELHCDYIVIIDTEGLKSPELAQLDNSYEHDNELATLVVGLSDVTIVNIAMENSTEMKDILQIIVHAFLRMEEIGKKHTCLFVHQNVADVSAHVSNMRDRKFLLEQLDEMTQAAAKMENKLEFKKFTDLMNYDTETGDHYIPGLWHGNPPMAPVSIGYSESVYALKKRLTLLTAIIARDFE
;
A
#
# COMPACT_ATOMS: atom_id res chain seq x y z
N VAL A 1 40.84 -0.93 1.11
CA VAL A 1 39.80 0.09 0.81
C VAL A 1 40.36 1.22 -0.06
N GLU A 2 41.49 1.85 0.32
CA GLU A 2 42.10 2.96 -0.45
C GLU A 2 42.49 2.67 -1.91
N THR A 3 42.86 1.43 -2.23
CA THR A 3 43.23 1.01 -3.60
C THR A 3 42.02 0.89 -4.54
N SER A 4 40.83 0.60 -4.01
CA SER A 4 39.59 0.51 -4.80
C SER A 4 39.09 1.91 -5.14
N THR A 5 39.07 2.82 -4.16
CA THR A 5 38.62 4.22 -4.31
C THR A 5 39.44 4.98 -5.36
N ARG A 6 40.76 4.76 -5.42
CA ARG A 6 41.63 5.34 -6.48
C ARG A 6 41.34 4.82 -7.88
N LYS A 7 40.97 3.55 -8.02
CA LYS A 7 40.61 2.95 -9.32
C LYS A 7 39.32 3.57 -9.87
N TYR A 8 38.30 3.74 -9.02
CA TYR A 8 37.05 4.40 -9.39
C TYR A 8 37.24 5.87 -9.75
N GLN A 9 38.04 6.61 -8.98
CA GLN A 9 38.37 8.01 -9.29
C GLN A 9 39.09 8.16 -10.64
N MET A 10 40.03 7.27 -10.96
CA MET A 10 40.75 7.30 -12.24
C MET A 10 39.86 6.93 -13.43
N ALA A 11 38.91 6.01 -13.26
CA ALA A 11 37.91 5.68 -14.28
C ALA A 11 36.97 6.87 -14.54
N TRP A 12 36.50 7.53 -13.47
CA TRP A 12 35.67 8.74 -13.56
C TRP A 12 36.38 9.89 -14.27
N LEU A 13 37.65 10.14 -13.93
CA LEU A 13 38.49 11.14 -14.58
C LEU A 13 38.70 10.87 -16.08
N ARG A 14 38.79 9.59 -16.49
CA ARG A 14 38.87 9.22 -17.91
C ARG A 14 37.57 9.47 -18.64
N CYS A 15 36.42 9.12 -18.05
CA CYS A 15 35.11 9.40 -18.62
C CYS A 15 34.89 10.91 -18.79
N ILE A 16 35.18 11.71 -17.76
CA ILE A 16 35.06 13.17 -17.84
C ILE A 16 35.94 13.72 -18.97
N LYS A 17 37.21 13.29 -19.06
CA LYS A 17 38.12 13.75 -20.13
C LYS A 17 37.64 13.35 -21.52
N ALA A 18 37.11 12.14 -21.69
CA ALA A 18 36.53 11.69 -22.96
C ALA A 18 35.33 12.54 -23.36
N THR A 19 34.42 12.83 -22.42
CA THR A 19 33.26 13.69 -22.64
C THR A 19 33.65 15.13 -22.95
N VAL A 20 34.62 15.70 -22.22
CA VAL A 20 35.19 17.04 -22.48
C VAL A 20 35.70 17.14 -23.91
N SER A 21 36.44 16.12 -24.37
CA SER A 21 37.02 16.10 -25.72
C SER A 21 35.94 15.92 -26.79
N LYS A 22 34.94 15.06 -26.56
CA LYS A 22 33.85 14.79 -27.52
C LYS A 22 32.92 15.99 -27.69
N LEU A 23 32.65 16.73 -26.61
CA LEU A 23 31.77 17.90 -26.61
C LEU A 23 32.52 19.23 -26.80
N ASN A 24 33.84 19.18 -27.04
CA ASN A 24 34.71 20.33 -27.24
C ASN A 24 34.59 21.39 -26.12
N LEU A 25 34.42 20.93 -24.87
CA LEU A 25 34.18 21.78 -23.71
C LEU A 25 35.46 22.50 -23.29
N LYS A 26 35.36 23.82 -23.08
CA LYS A 26 36.46 24.66 -22.61
C LYS A 26 36.45 24.74 -21.09
N LYS A 27 37.56 25.17 -20.49
CA LYS A 27 37.66 25.37 -19.03
C LYS A 27 36.59 26.33 -18.48
N SER A 28 36.09 27.25 -19.30
CA SER A 28 34.99 28.16 -19.00
C SER A 28 33.62 27.49 -18.85
N ASN A 29 33.47 26.24 -19.31
CA ASN A 29 32.24 25.45 -19.19
C ASN A 29 32.14 24.70 -17.84
N PHE A 30 33.18 24.75 -17.01
CA PHE A 30 33.24 24.04 -15.74
C PHE A 30 33.28 25.02 -14.57
N ILE A 31 32.52 24.71 -13.54
CA ILE A 31 32.53 25.44 -12.26
C ILE A 31 33.28 24.56 -11.25
N PHE A 32 34.43 25.04 -10.80
CA PHE A 32 35.25 24.33 -9.82
C PHE A 32 35.07 24.95 -8.43
N LYS A 33 34.87 24.09 -7.43
CA LYS A 33 34.94 24.47 -6.03
C LYS A 33 36.41 24.44 -5.59
N ALA A 34 36.95 25.60 -5.25
CA ALA A 34 38.30 25.75 -4.68
C ALA A 34 38.20 26.10 -3.19
N ASN A 35 39.20 26.79 -2.62
CA ASN A 35 39.26 27.25 -1.23
C ASN A 35 38.29 28.42 -0.92
N GLN A 36 37.05 28.38 -1.44
CA GLN A 36 36.02 29.38 -1.15
C GLN A 36 34.95 28.77 -0.24
N ASN A 37 34.27 29.59 0.55
CA ASN A 37 33.19 29.10 1.42
C ASN A 37 31.96 28.69 0.58
N ASP A 38 31.03 27.98 1.20
CA ASP A 38 29.85 27.43 0.49
C ASP A 38 28.94 28.53 -0.06
N ALA A 39 28.82 29.67 0.62
CA ALA A 39 27.99 30.79 0.19
C ALA A 39 28.54 31.42 -1.11
N ASP A 40 29.84 31.72 -1.15
CA ASP A 40 30.52 32.28 -2.32
C ASP A 40 30.46 31.33 -3.52
N PHE A 41 30.51 30.02 -3.26
CA PHE A 41 30.39 29.02 -4.32
C PHE A 41 28.98 28.96 -4.91
N VAL A 42 27.96 29.01 -4.07
CA VAL A 42 26.55 29.04 -4.49
C VAL A 42 26.26 30.31 -5.28
N GLU A 43 26.76 31.47 -4.84
CA GLU A 43 26.58 32.75 -5.55
C GLU A 43 27.22 32.72 -6.95
N LYS A 44 28.40 32.11 -7.08
CA LYS A 44 29.07 31.88 -8.37
C LYS A 44 28.28 30.95 -9.30
N ILE A 45 27.66 29.90 -8.76
CA ILE A 45 26.77 29.01 -9.52
C ILE A 45 25.54 29.79 -10.00
N GLN A 46 24.90 30.54 -9.11
CA GLN A 46 23.70 31.33 -9.41
C GLN A 46 23.97 32.38 -10.50
N SER A 47 25.08 33.12 -10.39
CA SER A 47 25.48 34.11 -11.40
C SER A 47 25.70 33.47 -12.77
N LYS A 48 26.40 32.32 -12.82
CA LYS A 48 26.64 31.61 -14.09
C LYS A 48 25.37 31.03 -14.71
N LEU A 49 24.45 30.52 -13.90
CA LEU A 49 23.13 30.09 -14.35
C LEU A 49 22.33 31.26 -14.91
N GLN A 50 22.31 32.40 -14.23
CA GLN A 50 21.62 33.60 -14.71
C GLN A 50 22.19 34.10 -16.04
N ASP A 51 23.53 34.12 -16.21
CA ASP A 51 24.17 34.48 -17.47
C ASP A 51 23.82 33.50 -18.60
N ALA A 52 23.79 32.20 -18.30
CA ALA A 52 23.42 31.17 -19.28
C ALA A 52 21.95 31.30 -19.72
N ILE A 53 21.05 31.58 -18.79
CA ILE A 53 19.62 31.81 -19.07
C ILE A 53 19.42 33.11 -19.88
N LYS A 54 20.13 34.20 -19.52
CA LYS A 54 20.04 35.49 -20.22
C LYS A 54 20.59 35.44 -21.65
N ASN A 55 21.72 34.74 -21.85
CA ASN A 55 22.41 34.65 -23.15
C ASN A 55 21.89 33.50 -24.04
N ASN A 56 20.86 32.76 -23.61
CA ASN A 56 20.27 31.72 -24.44
C ASN A 56 19.42 32.37 -25.56
N ASN A 57 19.95 32.34 -26.78
CA ASN A 57 19.28 32.83 -27.99
C ASN A 57 18.28 31.82 -28.57
N HIS A 58 18.26 30.58 -28.08
CA HIS A 58 17.24 29.59 -28.42
C HIS A 58 16.11 29.63 -27.40
N LYS A 59 15.36 30.73 -27.44
CA LYS A 59 14.06 30.82 -26.76
C LYS A 59 13.02 30.32 -27.73
N MET A 60 12.36 29.23 -27.37
CA MET A 60 11.30 28.62 -28.15
C MET A 60 10.13 28.36 -27.21
N SER A 61 8.90 28.53 -27.70
CA SER A 61 7.74 28.21 -26.87
C SER A 61 7.69 26.71 -26.60
N VAL A 62 7.12 26.32 -25.46
CA VAL A 62 6.90 24.90 -25.12
C VAL A 62 6.10 24.20 -26.23
N VAL A 63 5.13 24.90 -26.81
CA VAL A 63 4.32 24.44 -27.96
C VAL A 63 5.17 24.13 -29.19
N GLN A 64 6.15 24.99 -29.52
CA GLN A 64 7.04 24.76 -30.65
C GLN A 64 8.08 23.65 -30.37
N LEU A 65 8.46 23.45 -29.11
CA LEU A 65 9.27 22.30 -28.69
C LEU A 65 8.51 20.98 -28.90
N ALA A 66 7.22 20.95 -28.55
CA ALA A 66 6.35 19.80 -28.76
C ALA A 66 6.27 19.40 -30.24
N GLU A 67 6.09 20.37 -31.14
CA GLU A 67 6.09 20.10 -32.59
C GLU A 67 7.41 19.55 -33.13
N ILE A 68 8.55 19.99 -32.58
CA ILE A 68 9.87 19.49 -32.98
C ILE A 68 10.11 18.08 -32.42
N ALA A 69 9.71 17.83 -31.18
CA ALA A 69 9.75 16.49 -30.59
C ALA A 69 8.95 15.49 -31.43
N ARG A 70 7.70 15.84 -31.80
CA ARG A 70 6.86 15.04 -32.72
C ARG A 70 7.55 14.75 -34.06
N LYS A 71 8.19 15.76 -34.67
CA LYS A 71 8.95 15.60 -35.93
C LYS A 71 10.18 14.70 -35.79
N LEU A 72 10.69 14.52 -34.57
CA LEU A 72 11.81 13.64 -34.25
C LEU A 72 11.34 12.29 -33.71
N GLU A 73 10.04 11.98 -33.81
CA GLU A 73 9.40 10.76 -33.28
C GLU A 73 9.56 10.62 -31.76
N ILE A 74 9.72 11.74 -31.05
CA ILE A 74 9.77 11.82 -29.59
C ILE A 74 8.37 12.20 -29.11
N LEU A 75 7.74 11.31 -28.34
CA LEU A 75 6.44 11.54 -27.72
C LEU A 75 6.53 12.69 -26.70
N VAL A 76 5.51 13.53 -26.65
CA VAL A 76 5.36 14.63 -25.68
C VAL A 76 4.08 14.45 -24.88
N ASP A 77 4.07 14.98 -23.66
CA ASP A 77 3.04 14.77 -22.63
C ASP A 77 1.59 15.02 -23.11
N GLU A 78 1.39 15.84 -24.15
CA GLU A 78 0.09 16.13 -24.76
C GLU A 78 -0.41 15.04 -25.73
N ASP A 79 0.46 14.12 -26.17
CA ASP A 79 0.15 13.09 -27.17
C ASP A 79 -0.37 11.79 -26.56
N THR A 80 -0.44 11.72 -25.23
CA THR A 80 -0.84 10.55 -24.47
C THR A 80 -2.26 10.74 -23.93
N GLU A 81 -3.27 10.18 -24.62
CA GLU A 81 -4.59 9.96 -24.01
C GLU A 81 -4.50 8.79 -23.02
N GLU A 82 -3.97 9.06 -21.82
CA GLU A 82 -3.61 8.07 -20.78
C GLU A 82 -4.78 7.29 -20.16
N LEU A 83 -6.02 7.61 -20.53
CA LEU A 83 -7.23 7.01 -19.98
C LEU A 83 -7.54 5.60 -20.49
N GLN A 84 -6.76 5.07 -21.44
CA GLN A 84 -7.00 3.75 -22.05
C GLN A 84 -6.01 2.66 -21.65
N PHE A 85 -4.85 2.98 -21.06
CA PHE A 85 -3.79 1.98 -20.84
C PHE A 85 -4.25 0.77 -20.00
N LYS A 86 -4.94 1.00 -18.88
CA LYS A 86 -5.43 -0.10 -18.04
C LYS A 86 -6.39 -0.99 -18.83
N ASN A 87 -7.36 -0.39 -19.51
CA ASN A 87 -8.39 -1.14 -20.24
C ASN A 87 -7.82 -1.93 -21.44
N GLU A 88 -6.75 -1.44 -22.06
CA GLU A 88 -6.14 -2.07 -23.24
C GLU A 88 -5.05 -3.09 -22.89
N GLU A 89 -4.17 -2.75 -21.95
CA GLU A 89 -2.97 -3.55 -21.65
C GLU A 89 -3.12 -4.44 -20.41
N LEU A 90 -4.06 -4.12 -19.53
CA LEU A 90 -4.40 -4.87 -18.30
C LEU A 90 -5.93 -5.10 -18.21
N PRO A 91 -6.55 -5.84 -19.16
CA PRO A 91 -8.01 -5.96 -19.19
C PRO A 91 -8.61 -6.86 -18.09
N LEU A 92 -7.86 -7.83 -17.54
CA LEU A 92 -8.43 -8.90 -16.72
C LEU A 92 -8.82 -8.45 -15.31
N HIS A 93 -8.10 -7.49 -14.74
CA HIS A 93 -8.39 -6.89 -13.44
C HIS A 93 -9.40 -5.72 -13.47
N GLY A 94 -10.07 -5.49 -14.62
CA GLY A 94 -11.09 -4.46 -14.82
C GLY A 94 -12.53 -4.92 -14.49
N GLU A 95 -13.47 -4.68 -15.41
CA GLU A 95 -14.91 -4.94 -15.18
C GLU A 95 -15.24 -6.41 -14.88
N ILE A 96 -14.52 -7.35 -15.50
CA ILE A 96 -14.75 -8.79 -15.28
C ILE A 96 -14.46 -9.16 -13.82
N LEU A 97 -13.36 -8.65 -13.25
CA LEU A 97 -13.02 -8.87 -11.85
C LEU A 97 -14.07 -8.28 -10.90
N MET A 98 -14.60 -7.08 -11.19
CA MET A 98 -15.66 -6.48 -10.38
C MET A 98 -16.94 -7.33 -10.37
N LYS A 99 -17.32 -7.91 -11.53
CA LYS A 99 -18.47 -8.82 -11.63
C LYS A 99 -18.22 -10.11 -10.86
N LEU A 100 -17.04 -10.71 -11.01
CA LEU A 100 -16.63 -11.90 -10.26
C LEU A 100 -16.69 -11.68 -8.75
N ALA A 101 -16.08 -10.60 -8.25
CA ALA A 101 -16.11 -10.26 -6.83
C ALA A 101 -17.54 -10.10 -6.29
N THR A 102 -18.45 -9.56 -7.11
CA THR A 102 -19.87 -9.42 -6.73
C THR A 102 -20.56 -10.78 -6.66
N LEU A 103 -20.28 -11.69 -7.60
CA LEU A 103 -20.84 -13.04 -7.62
C LEU A 103 -20.31 -13.88 -6.45
N GLU A 104 -18.99 -13.88 -6.21
CA GLU A 104 -18.35 -14.63 -5.12
C GLU A 104 -18.89 -14.16 -3.74
N LYS A 105 -19.12 -12.85 -3.58
CA LYS A 105 -19.78 -12.29 -2.38
C LYS A 105 -21.22 -12.76 -2.24
N GLU A 106 -21.99 -12.77 -3.33
CA GLU A 106 -23.37 -13.24 -3.32
C GLU A 106 -23.44 -14.75 -3.03
N GLU A 107 -22.52 -15.55 -3.55
CA GLU A 107 -22.44 -17.00 -3.30
C GLU A 107 -22.22 -17.29 -1.80
N CYS A 108 -21.42 -16.45 -1.12
CA CYS A 108 -21.21 -16.56 0.31
C CYS A 108 -22.41 -16.07 1.14
N ARG A 109 -23.06 -14.98 0.72
CA ARG A 109 -24.06 -14.26 1.54
C ARG A 109 -25.49 -14.73 1.31
N MET A 110 -25.79 -15.20 0.09
CA MET A 110 -27.10 -15.69 -0.33
C MET A 110 -28.23 -14.70 -0.02
N LYS A 111 -28.02 -13.40 -0.27
CA LYS A 111 -28.98 -12.32 0.02
C LYS A 111 -30.14 -12.30 -0.98
N LYS A 112 -29.94 -12.79 -2.21
CA LYS A 112 -30.87 -12.67 -3.34
C LYS A 112 -31.49 -13.99 -3.78
N VAL A 113 -31.48 -15.02 -2.92
CA VAL A 113 -32.03 -16.37 -3.21
C VAL A 113 -33.50 -16.32 -3.68
N GLY A 114 -34.31 -15.44 -3.08
CA GLY A 114 -35.74 -15.33 -3.39
C GLY A 114 -36.48 -16.65 -3.13
N ASP A 115 -37.29 -17.09 -4.09
CA ASP A 115 -38.09 -18.31 -4.01
C ASP A 115 -37.36 -19.58 -4.49
N LYS A 116 -36.10 -19.46 -4.93
CA LYS A 116 -35.32 -20.60 -5.43
C LYS A 116 -34.79 -21.46 -4.28
N SER A 117 -34.46 -22.72 -4.57
CA SER A 117 -33.65 -23.51 -3.63
C SER A 117 -32.25 -22.90 -3.52
N VAL A 118 -31.62 -23.05 -2.35
CA VAL A 118 -30.27 -22.53 -2.08
C VAL A 118 -29.27 -23.17 -3.05
N GLU A 119 -29.41 -24.47 -3.28
CA GLU A 119 -28.55 -25.24 -4.18
C GLU A 119 -28.70 -24.80 -5.65
N ASP A 120 -29.94 -24.58 -6.14
CA ASP A 120 -30.15 -24.15 -7.52
C ASP A 120 -29.61 -22.75 -7.76
N TYR A 121 -29.84 -21.83 -6.81
CA TYR A 121 -29.30 -20.47 -6.93
C TYR A 121 -27.77 -20.45 -6.90
N LYS A 122 -27.15 -21.25 -6.03
CA LYS A 122 -25.70 -21.39 -5.98
C LYS A 122 -25.14 -21.93 -7.30
N ASN A 123 -25.79 -22.94 -7.88
CA ASN A 123 -25.38 -23.48 -9.18
C ASN A 123 -25.47 -22.43 -10.30
N GLU A 124 -26.48 -21.56 -10.30
CA GLU A 124 -26.60 -20.45 -11.26
C GLU A 124 -25.44 -19.47 -11.16
N LEU A 125 -25.09 -19.04 -9.94
CA LEU A 125 -23.95 -18.14 -9.68
C LEU A 125 -22.65 -18.76 -10.20
N GLN A 126 -22.38 -20.03 -9.88
CA GLN A 126 -21.19 -20.75 -10.33
C GLN A 126 -21.12 -20.90 -11.85
N ILE A 127 -22.26 -21.02 -12.53
CA ILE A 127 -22.31 -21.04 -14.01
C ILE A 127 -21.94 -19.67 -14.57
N GLU A 128 -22.40 -18.57 -13.98
CA GLU A 128 -22.04 -17.22 -14.40
C GLU A 128 -20.55 -16.92 -14.15
N GLU A 129 -20.03 -17.29 -12.98
CA GLU A 129 -18.60 -17.17 -12.66
C GLU A 129 -17.73 -17.93 -13.67
N ARG A 130 -18.11 -19.17 -14.03
CA ARG A 130 -17.38 -19.96 -15.02
C ARG A 130 -17.32 -19.27 -16.38
N LYS A 131 -18.44 -18.68 -16.84
CA LYS A 131 -18.48 -17.94 -18.11
C LYS A 131 -17.53 -16.74 -18.10
N LEU A 132 -17.49 -15.99 -17.00
CA LEU A 132 -16.57 -14.85 -16.85
C LEU A 132 -15.10 -15.30 -16.83
N ARG A 133 -14.80 -16.45 -16.21
CA ARG A 133 -13.45 -17.04 -16.21
C ARG A 133 -13.05 -17.58 -17.59
N GLU A 134 -14.00 -18.11 -18.36
CA GLU A 134 -13.81 -18.48 -19.77
C GLU A 134 -13.47 -17.23 -20.62
N GLU A 135 -14.20 -16.13 -20.44
CA GLU A 135 -13.92 -14.84 -21.10
C GLU A 135 -12.52 -14.27 -20.75
N GLN A 136 -12.11 -14.34 -19.48
CA GLN A 136 -10.75 -13.99 -19.07
C GLN A 136 -9.69 -14.85 -19.78
N ASN A 137 -9.93 -16.16 -19.90
CA ASN A 137 -9.00 -17.07 -20.57
C ASN A 137 -8.90 -16.81 -22.08
N GLU A 138 -10.00 -16.40 -22.74
CA GLU A 138 -10.02 -16.06 -24.16
C GLU A 138 -9.21 -14.80 -24.48
N THR A 139 -9.10 -13.86 -23.53
CA THR A 139 -8.36 -12.61 -23.70
C THR A 139 -6.85 -12.83 -23.84
N GLY A 140 -6.31 -13.87 -23.19
CA GLY A 140 -4.90 -14.25 -23.26
C GLY A 140 -3.94 -13.27 -22.56
N ILE A 141 -2.64 -13.50 -22.73
CA ILE A 141 -1.58 -12.65 -22.14
C ILE A 141 -1.25 -11.50 -23.10
N SER A 142 -1.39 -10.25 -22.64
CA SER A 142 -1.00 -9.07 -23.42
C SER A 142 0.51 -9.00 -23.68
N VAL A 143 0.93 -8.21 -24.67
CA VAL A 143 2.37 -8.00 -24.96
C VAL A 143 3.05 -7.33 -23.77
N THR A 144 2.38 -6.36 -23.15
CA THR A 144 2.85 -5.69 -21.93
C THR A 144 3.04 -6.68 -20.79
N MET A 145 2.07 -7.55 -20.52
CA MET A 145 2.19 -8.56 -19.46
C MET A 145 3.28 -9.59 -19.76
N SER A 146 3.44 -9.99 -21.01
CA SER A 146 4.54 -10.88 -21.42
C SER A 146 5.91 -10.25 -21.16
N CYS A 147 6.07 -8.96 -21.47
CA CYS A 147 7.29 -8.20 -21.17
C CYS A 147 7.52 -8.06 -19.66
N PHE A 148 6.47 -7.75 -18.90
CA PHE A 148 6.53 -7.63 -17.44
C PHE A 148 6.96 -8.95 -16.78
N ILE A 149 6.27 -10.07 -17.09
CA ILE A 149 6.58 -11.40 -16.57
C ILE A 149 8.03 -11.78 -16.89
N LYS A 150 8.48 -11.53 -18.13
CA LYS A 150 9.86 -11.77 -18.53
C LYS A 150 10.85 -10.92 -17.73
N ALA A 151 10.56 -9.66 -17.48
CA ALA A 151 11.43 -8.75 -16.72
C ALA A 151 11.53 -9.14 -15.24
N ILE A 152 10.42 -9.53 -14.59
CA ILE A 152 10.45 -10.00 -13.20
C ILE A 152 11.04 -11.41 -13.04
N SER A 153 11.21 -12.14 -14.14
CA SER A 153 11.88 -13.44 -14.17
C SER A 153 13.40 -13.34 -14.26
N THR A 154 13.98 -12.13 -14.45
CA THR A 154 15.43 -11.96 -14.52
C THR A 154 16.05 -11.63 -13.16
N PRO A 155 17.38 -11.82 -12.98
CA PRO A 155 18.07 -11.41 -11.76
C PRO A 155 17.96 -9.90 -11.46
N GLU A 156 17.77 -9.07 -12.47
CA GLU A 156 17.62 -7.61 -12.36
C GLU A 156 16.21 -7.15 -11.99
N LYS A 157 15.28 -8.08 -11.70
CA LYS A 157 13.88 -7.80 -11.33
C LYS A 157 13.72 -6.68 -10.30
N ALA A 158 14.59 -6.62 -9.29
CA ALA A 158 14.51 -5.61 -8.25
C ALA A 158 14.77 -4.19 -8.79
N TYR A 159 15.76 -4.04 -9.69
CA TYR A 159 16.03 -2.78 -10.37
C TYR A 159 14.88 -2.42 -11.31
N PHE A 160 14.40 -3.39 -12.08
CA PHE A 160 13.28 -3.19 -13.00
C PHE A 160 12.04 -2.66 -12.26
N LEU A 161 11.60 -3.33 -11.19
CA LEU A 161 10.44 -2.93 -10.40
C LEU A 161 10.63 -1.57 -9.74
N LYS A 162 11.84 -1.24 -9.28
CA LYS A 162 12.12 0.06 -8.68
C LYS A 162 12.04 1.18 -9.72
N TRP A 163 12.63 1.00 -10.89
CA TRP A 163 12.57 1.96 -11.99
C TRP A 163 11.14 2.11 -12.52
N MET A 164 10.43 1.00 -12.69
CA MET A 164 9.03 1.00 -13.09
C MET A 164 8.18 1.79 -12.11
N ARG A 165 8.32 1.55 -10.79
CA ARG A 165 7.63 2.32 -9.76
C ARG A 165 7.89 3.83 -9.89
N ILE A 166 9.16 4.23 -10.00
CA ILE A 166 9.54 5.66 -10.11
C ILE A 166 8.93 6.29 -11.36
N ASN A 167 8.98 5.62 -12.51
CA ASN A 167 8.45 6.15 -13.76
C ASN A 167 6.92 6.27 -13.71
N LEU A 168 6.23 5.26 -13.18
CA LEU A 168 4.77 5.27 -13.02
C LEU A 168 4.31 6.36 -12.03
N GLU A 169 5.07 6.56 -10.94
CA GLU A 169 4.80 7.64 -9.98
C GLU A 169 5.00 9.02 -10.61
N ASN A 170 6.10 9.24 -11.33
CA ASN A 170 6.36 10.51 -12.03
C ASN A 170 5.26 10.86 -13.01
N HIS A 171 4.77 9.87 -13.76
CA HIS A 171 3.71 10.08 -14.73
C HIS A 171 2.39 10.46 -14.05
N SER A 172 1.99 9.76 -12.99
CA SER A 172 0.82 10.16 -12.22
C SER A 172 0.98 11.50 -11.51
N HIS A 173 2.21 11.94 -11.21
CA HIS A 173 2.45 13.29 -10.68
C HIS A 173 2.16 14.40 -11.69
N GLU A 174 2.11 14.11 -12.99
CA GLU A 174 1.78 15.09 -14.03
C GLU A 174 0.25 15.29 -14.14
N VAL A 175 -0.51 14.18 -14.08
CA VAL A 175 -1.96 14.20 -14.33
C VAL A 175 -2.81 14.35 -13.05
N LEU A 176 -2.47 13.64 -11.97
CA LEU A 176 -3.31 13.59 -10.77
C LEU A 176 -3.53 14.95 -10.08
N PRO A 177 -2.55 15.88 -10.01
CA PRO A 177 -2.79 17.17 -9.35
C PRO A 177 -3.90 17.98 -10.01
N GLN A 178 -3.98 17.97 -11.34
CA GLN A 178 -5.00 18.71 -12.09
C GLN A 178 -6.39 18.10 -11.86
N LEU A 179 -6.51 16.77 -11.96
CA LEU A 179 -7.77 16.06 -11.70
C LEU A 179 -8.27 16.27 -10.26
N ARG A 180 -7.36 16.28 -9.28
CA ARG A 180 -7.69 16.49 -7.86
C ARG A 180 -8.12 17.92 -7.55
N GLU A 181 -7.47 18.90 -8.16
CA GLU A 181 -7.88 20.30 -8.01
C GLU A 181 -9.30 20.49 -8.58
N LEU A 182 -9.58 19.89 -9.74
CA LEU A 182 -10.92 19.90 -10.31
C LEU A 182 -11.94 19.17 -9.42
N TYR A 183 -11.58 18.01 -8.87
CA TYR A 183 -12.41 17.26 -7.91
C TYR A 183 -12.73 18.10 -6.67
N LYS A 184 -11.73 18.77 -6.10
CA LYS A 184 -11.90 19.63 -4.92
C LYS A 184 -12.81 20.82 -5.21
N GLN A 185 -12.66 21.46 -6.36
CA GLN A 185 -13.54 22.56 -6.79
C GLN A 185 -14.99 22.08 -6.89
N LYS A 186 -15.22 20.92 -7.52
CA LYS A 186 -16.55 20.32 -7.68
C LYS A 186 -17.17 19.85 -6.37
N CYS A 187 -16.38 19.40 -5.40
CA CYS A 187 -16.87 19.07 -4.06
C CYS A 187 -17.29 20.30 -3.25
N GLN A 188 -16.77 21.49 -3.57
CA GLN A 188 -17.12 22.74 -2.90
C GLN A 188 -18.35 23.42 -3.49
N ASP A 189 -18.82 23.00 -4.67
CA ASP A 189 -20.03 23.51 -5.29
C ASP A 189 -21.28 23.02 -4.53
N ILE A 190 -22.09 23.97 -4.06
CA ILE A 190 -23.29 23.74 -3.24
C ILE A 190 -24.35 22.89 -3.98
N CYS A 191 -24.33 22.90 -5.31
CA CYS A 191 -25.13 22.04 -6.17
C CYS A 191 -24.29 20.80 -6.55
N GLY A 192 -24.03 19.93 -5.57
CA GLY A 192 -23.15 18.78 -5.74
C GLY A 192 -23.60 17.88 -6.90
N ASN A 193 -22.88 17.93 -8.02
CA ASN A 193 -23.15 17.08 -9.17
C ASN A 193 -22.49 15.71 -8.90
N LYS A 194 -23.15 14.87 -8.08
CA LYS A 194 -22.64 13.56 -7.62
C LYS A 194 -22.10 12.69 -8.77
N THR A 195 -22.71 12.78 -9.95
CA THR A 195 -22.27 12.07 -11.15
C THR A 195 -20.94 12.58 -11.70
N GLU A 196 -20.72 13.89 -11.77
CA GLU A 196 -19.43 14.45 -12.22
C GLU A 196 -18.31 14.13 -11.22
N ILE A 197 -18.62 14.13 -9.92
CA ILE A 197 -17.67 13.76 -8.87
C ILE A 197 -17.27 12.28 -9.02
N ALA A 198 -18.24 11.38 -9.23
CA ALA A 198 -17.97 9.96 -9.48
C ALA A 198 -17.19 9.72 -10.79
N GLU A 199 -17.47 10.48 -11.85
CA GLU A 199 -16.70 10.41 -13.09
C GLU A 199 -15.26 10.90 -12.91
N LEU A 200 -15.05 11.98 -12.15
CA LEU A 200 -13.72 12.47 -11.82
C LEU A 200 -12.95 11.49 -10.93
N ASP A 201 -13.62 10.88 -9.96
CA ASP A 201 -13.02 9.85 -9.11
C ASP A 201 -12.60 8.62 -9.93
N LYS A 202 -13.48 8.17 -10.85
CA LYS A 202 -13.14 7.12 -11.81
C LYS A 202 -11.91 7.51 -12.65
N LYS A 203 -11.86 8.73 -13.19
CA LYS A 203 -10.70 9.23 -13.94
C LYS A 203 -9.42 9.27 -13.09
N ILE A 204 -9.50 9.71 -11.84
CA ILE A 204 -8.36 9.72 -10.91
C ILE A 204 -7.85 8.28 -10.67
N SER A 205 -8.77 7.32 -10.48
CA SER A 205 -8.44 5.91 -10.32
C SER A 205 -7.81 5.33 -11.58
N ASP A 206 -8.40 5.58 -12.75
CA ASP A 206 -7.93 5.09 -14.04
C ASP A 206 -6.52 5.65 -14.37
N SER A 207 -6.28 6.93 -14.05
CA SER A 207 -4.97 7.59 -14.20
C SER A 207 -3.93 7.17 -13.15
N SER A 208 -4.32 6.46 -12.09
CA SER A 208 -3.39 5.96 -11.07
C SER A 208 -2.88 4.58 -11.44
N LEU A 209 -1.75 4.49 -12.13
CA LEU A 209 -1.09 3.23 -12.48
C LEU A 209 0.11 2.94 -11.59
N GLY A 210 0.20 1.72 -11.06
CA GLY A 210 1.31 1.28 -10.22
C GLY A 210 1.65 -0.19 -10.46
N VAL A 211 2.75 -0.65 -9.87
CA VAL A 211 3.26 -2.02 -10.06
C VAL A 211 2.24 -3.07 -9.59
N GLU A 212 1.48 -2.75 -8.55
CA GLU A 212 0.40 -3.56 -8.01
C GLU A 212 -0.63 -3.96 -9.07
N HIS A 213 -0.93 -3.07 -10.03
CA HIS A 213 -1.87 -3.33 -11.11
C HIS A 213 -1.38 -4.45 -12.04
N PHE A 214 -0.08 -4.50 -12.34
CA PHE A 214 0.52 -5.56 -13.15
C PHE A 214 0.56 -6.89 -12.40
N ILE A 215 0.81 -6.86 -11.09
CA ILE A 215 0.75 -8.06 -10.24
C ILE A 215 -0.69 -8.57 -10.12
N ARG A 216 -1.68 -7.67 -10.05
CA ARG A 216 -3.11 -8.00 -10.04
C ARG A 216 -3.55 -8.61 -11.37
N GLU A 217 -3.10 -8.07 -12.50
CA GLU A 217 -3.35 -8.68 -13.81
C GLU A 217 -2.72 -10.08 -13.90
N MET A 218 -1.49 -10.23 -13.42
CA MET A 218 -0.81 -11.53 -13.32
C MET A 218 -1.57 -12.52 -12.44
N SER A 219 -2.20 -12.07 -11.35
CA SER A 219 -3.01 -12.93 -10.48
C SER A 219 -4.28 -13.41 -11.19
N GLN A 220 -4.95 -12.54 -11.96
CA GLN A 220 -6.13 -12.92 -12.74
C GLN A 220 -5.81 -13.91 -13.85
N LEU A 221 -4.66 -13.77 -14.53
CA LEU A 221 -4.18 -14.78 -15.48
C LEU A 221 -4.08 -16.16 -14.84
N TYR A 222 -3.52 -16.23 -13.62
CA TYR A 222 -3.39 -17.48 -12.89
C TYR A 222 -4.73 -18.03 -12.41
N GLU A 223 -5.57 -17.20 -11.79
CA GLU A 223 -6.91 -17.59 -11.29
C GLU A 223 -7.79 -18.18 -12.40
N ALA A 224 -7.79 -17.55 -13.58
CA ALA A 224 -8.53 -18.04 -14.75
C ALA A 224 -7.95 -19.36 -15.27
N ALA A 225 -6.63 -19.50 -15.30
CA ALA A 225 -5.96 -20.69 -15.83
C ALA A 225 -6.09 -21.93 -14.94
N VAL A 226 -6.17 -21.78 -13.61
CA VAL A 226 -6.33 -22.90 -12.68
C VAL A 226 -7.68 -23.63 -12.85
N LEU A 227 -8.68 -22.97 -13.43
CA LEU A 227 -9.98 -23.56 -13.73
C LEU A 227 -9.97 -24.42 -15.01
N LEU A 228 -8.90 -24.34 -15.81
CA LEU A 228 -8.76 -25.17 -17.01
C LEU A 228 -8.32 -26.60 -16.63
N PRO A 229 -8.55 -27.60 -17.50
CA PRO A 229 -8.05 -28.95 -17.27
C PRO A 229 -6.53 -29.00 -17.17
N GLU A 230 -5.97 -29.82 -16.26
CA GLU A 230 -4.52 -29.96 -15.94
C GLU A 230 -3.56 -30.12 -17.15
N ASN A 231 -4.10 -30.55 -18.31
CA ASN A 231 -3.33 -30.75 -19.53
C ASN A 231 -3.30 -29.54 -20.47
N ALA A 232 -3.97 -28.44 -20.11
CA ALA A 232 -4.01 -27.23 -20.91
C ALA A 232 -2.61 -26.60 -20.99
N LEU A 233 -2.11 -26.37 -22.20
CA LEU A 233 -0.80 -25.76 -22.43
C LEU A 233 -0.69 -24.36 -21.79
N TYR A 234 -1.81 -23.64 -21.75
CA TYR A 234 -1.93 -22.33 -21.11
C TYR A 234 -1.69 -22.37 -19.59
N GLN A 235 -2.24 -23.37 -18.90
CA GLN A 235 -2.01 -23.57 -17.47
C GLN A 235 -0.53 -23.82 -17.17
N LYS A 236 0.12 -24.70 -17.93
CA LYS A 236 1.56 -25.00 -17.78
C LYS A 236 2.46 -23.79 -17.99
N GLN A 237 2.06 -22.86 -18.85
CA GLN A 237 2.79 -21.61 -19.04
C GLN A 237 2.72 -20.71 -17.81
N LEU A 238 1.65 -20.77 -17.03
CA LEU A 238 1.37 -19.86 -15.91
C LEU A 238 1.68 -20.48 -14.53
N GLU A 239 1.95 -21.78 -14.45
CA GLU A 239 2.31 -22.51 -13.21
C GLU A 239 3.48 -21.88 -12.43
N HIS A 240 4.40 -21.21 -13.11
CA HIS A 240 5.58 -20.60 -12.48
C HIS A 240 5.33 -19.22 -11.86
N LEU A 241 4.19 -18.58 -12.15
CA LEU A 241 3.89 -17.22 -11.70
C LEU A 241 3.79 -17.09 -10.17
N PRO A 242 3.11 -18.00 -9.43
CA PRO A 242 3.07 -17.90 -7.98
C PRO A 242 4.46 -17.97 -7.35
N LYS A 243 5.36 -18.77 -7.91
CA LYS A 243 6.76 -18.87 -7.47
C LYS A 243 7.54 -17.58 -7.69
N LEU A 244 7.35 -16.91 -8.84
CA LEU A 244 7.95 -15.60 -9.08
C LEU A 244 7.49 -14.58 -8.03
N CYS A 245 6.18 -14.55 -7.74
CA CYS A 245 5.62 -13.65 -6.75
C CYS A 245 6.12 -13.96 -5.33
N ALA A 246 6.22 -15.24 -4.96
CA ALA A 246 6.80 -15.66 -3.69
C ALA A 246 8.26 -15.20 -3.53
N GLN A 247 9.05 -15.25 -4.61
CA GLN A 247 10.41 -14.70 -4.60
C GLN A 247 10.42 -13.17 -4.46
N LEU A 248 9.50 -12.46 -5.12
CA LEU A 248 9.39 -11.00 -4.93
C LEU A 248 9.04 -10.64 -3.48
N LEU A 249 8.17 -11.41 -2.84
CA LEU A 249 7.83 -11.24 -1.43
C LEU A 249 9.06 -11.46 -0.53
N LEU A 250 9.91 -12.45 -0.84
CA LEU A 250 11.19 -12.68 -0.14
C LEU A 250 12.22 -11.57 -0.37
N ASP A 251 12.21 -10.96 -1.56
CA ASP A 251 13.05 -9.81 -1.89
C ASP A 251 12.54 -8.51 -1.20
N GLY A 252 11.42 -8.58 -0.48
CA GLY A 252 10.84 -7.48 0.26
C GLY A 252 9.92 -6.58 -0.57
N PHE A 253 9.40 -7.05 -1.71
CA PHE A 253 8.33 -6.35 -2.41
C PHE A 253 6.98 -6.60 -1.74
N SER A 254 6.09 -5.61 -1.80
CA SER A 254 4.72 -5.72 -1.29
C SER A 254 3.85 -6.54 -2.24
N LEU A 255 2.98 -7.38 -1.69
CA LEU A 255 1.96 -8.13 -2.42
C LEU A 255 0.57 -7.67 -1.97
N GLU A 256 -0.34 -7.45 -2.90
CA GLU A 256 -1.74 -7.15 -2.60
C GLU A 256 -2.48 -8.42 -2.14
N LEU A 257 -3.11 -8.34 -0.97
CA LEU A 257 -3.93 -9.40 -0.38
C LEU A 257 -5.42 -9.17 -0.65
N VAL A 258 -5.87 -7.93 -0.51
CA VAL A 258 -7.25 -7.51 -0.80
C VAL A 258 -7.18 -6.40 -1.83
N ASP A 259 -7.90 -6.55 -2.94
CA ASP A 259 -8.04 -5.49 -3.94
C ASP A 259 -9.06 -4.45 -3.46
N GLY A 260 -8.63 -3.21 -3.24
CA GLY A 260 -9.52 -2.10 -2.82
C GLY A 260 -10.43 -1.54 -3.92
N ASP A 261 -10.26 -1.95 -5.18
CA ASP A 261 -11.16 -1.59 -6.27
C ASP A 261 -12.39 -2.50 -6.32
N SER A 262 -12.16 -3.81 -6.27
CA SER A 262 -13.19 -4.82 -6.39
C SER A 262 -13.64 -5.42 -5.06
N SER A 263 -12.91 -5.13 -3.96
CA SER A 263 -13.04 -5.84 -2.67
C SER A 263 -12.88 -7.36 -2.81
N ASN A 264 -12.03 -7.78 -3.75
CA ASN A 264 -11.79 -9.18 -4.08
C ASN A 264 -10.54 -9.72 -3.37
N ILE A 265 -10.56 -11.00 -3.04
CA ILE A 265 -9.39 -11.75 -2.55
C ILE A 265 -9.15 -12.89 -3.53
N PRO A 266 -8.09 -12.87 -4.34
CA PRO A 266 -7.80 -13.96 -5.27
C PRO A 266 -7.24 -15.17 -4.48
N GLU A 267 -8.14 -15.98 -3.91
CA GLU A 267 -7.82 -17.02 -2.94
C GLU A 267 -6.86 -18.08 -3.51
N LYS A 268 -7.06 -18.55 -4.75
CA LYS A 268 -6.21 -19.59 -5.34
C LYS A 268 -4.83 -19.05 -5.64
N TRP A 269 -4.73 -17.80 -6.11
CA TRP A 269 -3.48 -17.11 -6.31
C TRP A 269 -2.69 -16.98 -5.01
N ILE A 270 -3.30 -16.39 -3.97
CA ILE A 270 -2.64 -16.17 -2.67
C ILE A 270 -2.23 -17.49 -2.03
N THR A 271 -3.10 -18.50 -2.07
CA THR A 271 -2.80 -19.85 -1.57
C THR A 271 -1.60 -20.47 -2.28
N SER A 272 -1.53 -20.32 -3.61
CA SER A 272 -0.43 -20.85 -4.42
C SER A 272 0.88 -20.09 -4.17
N VAL A 273 0.83 -18.77 -4.02
CA VAL A 273 1.99 -17.95 -3.65
C VAL A 273 2.52 -18.35 -2.28
N PHE A 274 1.66 -18.55 -1.29
CA PHE A 274 2.08 -18.97 0.06
C PHE A 274 2.60 -20.41 0.09
N SER A 275 2.05 -21.31 -0.73
CA SER A 275 2.56 -22.68 -0.88
C SER A 275 3.99 -22.68 -1.46
N GLU A 276 4.22 -21.89 -2.51
CA GLU A 276 5.55 -21.69 -3.10
C GLU A 276 6.51 -21.03 -2.11
N LEU A 277 6.04 -20.01 -1.37
CA LEU A 277 6.83 -19.35 -0.33
C LEU A 277 7.29 -20.35 0.73
N ASN A 278 6.37 -21.17 1.26
CA ASN A 278 6.66 -22.20 2.26
C ASN A 278 7.67 -23.25 1.72
N THR A 279 7.64 -23.53 0.42
CA THR A 279 8.64 -24.39 -0.24
C THR A 279 10.01 -23.71 -0.34
N LEU A 280 10.05 -22.40 -0.62
CA LEU A 280 11.29 -21.62 -0.75
C LEU A 280 12.00 -21.37 0.58
N VAL A 281 11.28 -21.24 1.70
CA VAL A 281 11.86 -20.90 3.01
C VAL A 281 12.09 -22.09 3.94
N GLU A 282 11.90 -23.32 3.45
CA GLU A 282 11.75 -24.56 4.23
C GLU A 282 10.47 -24.59 5.10
N PRO A 283 9.81 -25.76 5.24
CA PRO A 283 8.56 -25.85 5.99
C PRO A 283 8.78 -25.71 7.50
N LYS A 284 7.73 -25.24 8.21
CA LYS A 284 7.64 -25.07 9.68
C LYS A 284 8.29 -23.80 10.25
N ASN A 285 8.45 -22.76 9.43
CA ASN A 285 8.79 -21.43 9.93
C ASN A 285 7.64 -20.85 10.78
N LYS A 286 7.99 -20.20 11.89
CA LYS A 286 7.05 -19.44 12.70
C LYS A 286 6.90 -18.04 12.10
N ILE A 287 5.67 -17.65 11.77
CA ILE A 287 5.33 -16.35 11.19
C ILE A 287 4.56 -15.54 12.23
N MET A 288 4.90 -14.27 12.33
CA MET A 288 4.22 -13.30 13.15
C MET A 288 3.59 -12.24 12.26
N VAL A 289 2.29 -12.00 12.41
CA VAL A 289 1.54 -11.07 11.57
C VAL A 289 1.20 -9.81 12.36
N VAL A 290 1.63 -8.65 11.83
CA VAL A 290 1.36 -7.33 12.40
C VAL A 290 0.58 -6.50 11.39
N THR A 291 -0.59 -6.02 11.79
CA THR A 291 -1.45 -5.18 10.95
C THR A 291 -1.61 -3.79 11.54
N VAL A 292 -1.81 -2.78 10.70
CA VAL A 292 -2.23 -1.44 11.12
C VAL A 292 -3.64 -1.12 10.62
N LEU A 293 -4.48 -0.53 11.47
CA LEU A 293 -5.81 -0.02 11.15
C LEU A 293 -5.93 1.44 11.56
N GLY A 294 -6.86 2.18 10.96
CA GLY A 294 -7.14 3.57 11.32
C GLY A 294 -7.65 4.42 10.16
N VAL A 295 -8.08 5.64 10.47
CA VAL A 295 -8.62 6.58 9.46
C VAL A 295 -7.66 6.75 8.29
N GLN A 296 -8.21 7.07 7.12
CA GLN A 296 -7.42 7.48 5.96
C GLN A 296 -6.48 8.65 6.31
N SER A 297 -5.29 8.63 5.73
CA SER A 297 -4.29 9.70 5.91
C SER A 297 -3.81 9.93 7.37
N SER A 298 -4.02 8.97 8.28
CA SER A 298 -3.51 9.04 9.67
C SER A 298 -2.02 8.73 9.84
N GLY A 299 -1.30 8.44 8.75
CA GLY A 299 0.12 8.09 8.79
C GLY A 299 0.43 6.61 9.08
N LYS A 300 -0.51 5.69 8.80
CA LYS A 300 -0.35 4.22 8.97
C LYS A 300 0.88 3.67 8.25
N SER A 301 0.92 3.82 6.93
CA SER A 301 2.03 3.35 6.09
C SER A 301 3.35 4.04 6.48
N THR A 302 3.30 5.32 6.88
CA THR A 302 4.47 6.06 7.38
C THR A 302 5.00 5.50 8.69
N LEU A 303 4.12 5.14 9.63
CA LEU A 303 4.47 4.49 10.89
C LEU A 303 5.14 3.14 10.62
N LEU A 304 4.55 2.31 9.76
CA LEU A 304 5.11 1.01 9.40
C LEU A 304 6.47 1.15 8.71
N ASN A 305 6.58 2.03 7.70
CA ASN A 305 7.82 2.30 6.98
C ASN A 305 8.94 2.76 7.94
N THR A 306 8.62 3.63 8.91
CA THR A 306 9.60 4.09 9.90
C THR A 306 9.99 2.98 10.87
N MET A 307 9.02 2.18 11.33
CA MET A 307 9.24 1.15 12.35
C MET A 307 10.02 -0.06 11.80
N PHE A 308 9.65 -0.52 10.61
CA PHE A 308 10.16 -1.77 10.03
C PHE A 308 11.11 -1.56 8.85
N GLY A 309 11.25 -0.34 8.32
CA GLY A 309 12.04 -0.08 7.12
C GLY A 309 11.40 -0.63 5.84
N VAL A 310 10.09 -0.87 5.88
CA VAL A 310 9.26 -1.32 4.75
C VAL A 310 9.02 -0.19 3.75
N GLN A 311 8.49 -0.52 2.57
CA GLN A 311 8.35 0.43 1.44
C GLN A 311 6.91 0.50 0.91
N PHE A 312 5.95 0.58 1.82
CA PHE A 312 4.56 0.86 1.47
C PHE A 312 4.43 2.27 0.88
N ALA A 313 3.45 2.45 -0.01
CA ALA A 313 3.19 3.74 -0.63
C ALA A 313 2.67 4.75 0.42
N VAL A 314 3.19 5.98 0.41
CA VAL A 314 2.89 7.03 1.43
C VAL A 314 2.44 8.35 0.80
N SER A 315 2.07 8.36 -0.49
CA SER A 315 1.75 9.62 -1.16
C SER A 315 0.36 10.13 -0.77
N SER A 316 0.25 11.43 -0.48
CA SER A 316 -1.05 12.12 -0.33
C SER A 316 -1.92 12.03 -1.59
N GLY A 317 -1.31 11.60 -2.71
CA GLY A 317 -1.84 11.40 -4.06
C GLY A 317 -2.45 10.01 -4.35
N ARG A 318 -2.12 9.00 -3.55
CA ARG A 318 -2.54 7.61 -3.73
C ARG A 318 -2.69 7.02 -2.34
N CYS A 319 -3.89 7.09 -1.78
CA CYS A 319 -4.15 6.33 -0.56
C CYS A 319 -4.01 4.85 -0.90
N THR A 320 -3.39 4.05 -0.02
CA THR A 320 -3.46 2.59 -0.09
C THR A 320 -4.93 2.20 -0.27
N ARG A 321 -5.25 1.37 -1.26
CA ARG A 321 -6.59 0.82 -1.50
C ARG A 321 -6.52 -0.69 -1.34
N GLY A 322 -7.34 -1.26 -0.49
CA GLY A 322 -7.24 -2.66 -0.08
C GLY A 322 -6.18 -2.92 1.00
N ALA A 323 -5.58 -4.12 0.99
CA ALA A 323 -4.58 -4.54 1.96
C ALA A 323 -3.35 -5.11 1.28
N PHE A 324 -2.15 -4.69 1.73
CA PHE A 324 -0.87 -5.12 1.19
C PHE A 324 -0.03 -5.77 2.27
N ILE A 325 0.61 -6.88 1.92
CA ILE A 325 1.54 -7.60 2.79
C ILE A 325 2.98 -7.35 2.37
N GLN A 326 3.89 -7.28 3.33
CA GLN A 326 5.33 -7.30 3.09
C GLN A 326 5.99 -8.24 4.11
N LEU A 327 6.88 -9.11 3.62
CA LEU A 327 7.56 -10.12 4.42
C LEU A 327 8.94 -9.61 4.86
N ILE A 328 9.26 -9.81 6.14
CA ILE A 328 10.55 -9.48 6.73
C ILE A 328 11.14 -10.73 7.34
N LYS A 329 12.34 -11.11 6.89
CA LYS A 329 13.11 -12.20 7.51
C LYS A 329 13.74 -11.73 8.81
N VAL A 330 13.51 -12.46 9.90
CA VAL A 330 14.14 -12.19 11.20
C VAL A 330 15.58 -12.70 11.17
N THR A 331 16.52 -11.89 11.66
CA THR A 331 17.94 -12.30 11.76
C THR A 331 18.10 -13.36 12.85
N GLU A 332 19.05 -14.29 12.69
CA GLU A 332 19.25 -15.40 13.63
C GLU A 332 19.43 -14.94 15.10
N GLU A 333 20.09 -13.80 15.31
CA GLU A 333 20.26 -13.19 16.63
C GLU A 333 18.93 -12.78 17.28
N ARG A 334 17.96 -12.34 16.47
CA ARG A 334 16.66 -11.84 16.92
C ARG A 334 15.61 -12.94 17.03
N LYS A 335 15.80 -14.10 16.40
CA LYS A 335 14.84 -15.23 16.47
C LYS A 335 14.61 -15.70 17.90
N ALA A 336 15.66 -15.72 18.73
CA ALA A 336 15.56 -16.09 20.13
C ALA A 336 14.75 -15.09 20.98
N GLU A 337 14.73 -13.81 20.59
CA GLU A 337 13.98 -12.75 21.27
C GLU A 337 12.51 -12.72 20.81
N LEU A 338 12.28 -12.86 19.50
CA LEU A 338 10.97 -12.71 18.87
C LEU A 338 10.16 -14.00 18.79
N HIS A 339 10.81 -15.16 18.93
CA HIS A 339 10.22 -16.49 18.79
C HIS A 339 9.54 -16.74 17.43
N CYS A 340 9.94 -16.00 16.38
CA CYS A 340 9.48 -16.17 15.01
C CYS A 340 10.64 -16.08 14.01
N ASP A 341 10.46 -16.70 12.84
CA ASP A 341 11.42 -16.69 11.73
C ASP A 341 11.14 -15.54 10.74
N TYR A 342 9.86 -15.16 10.61
CA TYR A 342 9.41 -14.13 9.70
C TYR A 342 8.35 -13.24 10.36
N ILE A 343 8.35 -11.98 9.95
CA ILE A 343 7.29 -11.01 10.28
C ILE A 343 6.58 -10.64 8.98
N VAL A 344 5.27 -10.80 8.94
CA VAL A 344 4.41 -10.28 7.88
C VAL A 344 3.80 -8.99 8.38
N ILE A 345 4.05 -7.90 7.65
CA ILE A 345 3.42 -6.60 7.91
C ILE A 345 2.27 -6.43 6.94
N ILE A 346 1.07 -6.13 7.45
CA ILE A 346 -0.10 -5.80 6.63
C ILE A 346 -0.39 -4.30 6.76
N ASP A 347 -0.23 -3.57 5.66
CA ASP A 347 -0.69 -2.18 5.52
C ASP A 347 -2.07 -2.19 4.89
N THR A 348 -3.01 -1.45 5.47
CA THR A 348 -4.40 -1.40 5.00
C THR A 348 -4.75 -0.02 4.49
N GLU A 349 -5.80 0.05 3.67
CA GLU A 349 -6.45 1.30 3.35
C GLU A 349 -7.00 2.02 4.59
N GLY A 350 -7.33 3.29 4.40
CA GLY A 350 -8.02 4.08 5.39
C GLY A 350 -9.47 3.69 5.53
N LEU A 351 -9.87 3.32 6.74
CA LEU A 351 -11.28 3.17 7.07
C LEU A 351 -11.98 4.53 6.98
N LYS A 352 -13.27 4.52 6.62
CA LYS A 352 -14.13 5.69 6.45
C LYS A 352 -13.55 6.71 5.45
N SER A 353 -13.06 6.24 4.31
CA SER A 353 -12.59 7.17 3.29
C SER A 353 -13.74 8.05 2.77
N PRO A 354 -13.60 9.38 2.69
CA PRO A 354 -14.66 10.26 2.20
C PRO A 354 -15.08 9.95 0.76
N GLU A 355 -14.16 9.38 -0.03
CA GLU A 355 -14.42 8.94 -1.39
C GLU A 355 -15.37 7.74 -1.43
N LEU A 356 -15.18 6.75 -0.56
CA LEU A 356 -16.06 5.58 -0.49
C LEU A 356 -17.34 5.87 0.31
N ALA A 357 -17.33 6.81 1.26
CA ALA A 357 -18.47 7.15 2.11
C ALA A 357 -19.75 7.56 1.34
N GLN A 358 -19.63 7.92 0.06
CA GLN A 358 -20.76 8.25 -0.81
C GLN A 358 -21.43 7.02 -1.45
N LEU A 359 -20.83 5.83 -1.33
CA LEU A 359 -21.37 4.56 -1.79
C LEU A 359 -22.21 3.91 -0.68
N ASP A 360 -23.37 3.37 -1.05
CA ASP A 360 -24.37 2.79 -0.12
C ASP A 360 -23.81 1.61 0.74
N ASN A 361 -22.66 1.03 0.37
CA ASN A 361 -22.04 -0.13 1.03
C ASN A 361 -20.68 0.15 1.69
N SER A 362 -20.25 1.41 1.84
CA SER A 362 -18.91 1.76 2.37
C SER A 362 -18.60 1.18 3.75
N TYR A 363 -19.59 1.19 4.65
CA TYR A 363 -19.47 0.59 5.97
C TYR A 363 -19.30 -0.93 5.91
N GLU A 364 -19.88 -1.60 4.91
CA GLU A 364 -19.75 -3.06 4.77
C GLU A 364 -18.31 -3.40 4.37
N HIS A 365 -17.76 -2.67 3.41
CA HIS A 365 -16.37 -2.83 2.97
C HIS A 365 -15.36 -2.61 4.10
N ASP A 366 -15.49 -1.53 4.87
CA ASP A 366 -14.62 -1.26 6.02
C ASP A 366 -14.69 -2.39 7.08
N ASN A 367 -15.89 -2.90 7.34
CA ASN A 367 -16.10 -4.01 8.28
C ASN A 367 -15.50 -5.31 7.76
N GLU A 368 -15.66 -5.63 6.48
CA GLU A 368 -15.07 -6.81 5.84
C GLU A 368 -13.55 -6.77 5.93
N LEU A 369 -12.94 -5.66 5.51
CA LEU A 369 -11.51 -5.46 5.54
C LEU A 369 -10.97 -5.60 6.96
N ALA A 370 -11.55 -4.86 7.92
CA ALA A 370 -11.13 -4.91 9.32
C ALA A 370 -11.26 -6.32 9.91
N THR A 371 -12.36 -7.01 9.64
CA THR A 371 -12.57 -8.40 10.12
C THR A 371 -11.50 -9.34 9.57
N LEU A 372 -11.21 -9.27 8.27
CA LEU A 372 -10.20 -10.12 7.64
C LEU A 372 -8.81 -9.86 8.22
N VAL A 373 -8.35 -8.62 8.20
CA VAL A 373 -6.96 -8.30 8.57
C VAL A 373 -6.73 -8.50 10.06
N VAL A 374 -7.73 -8.22 10.92
CA VAL A 374 -7.65 -8.55 12.34
C VAL A 374 -7.53 -10.06 12.52
N GLY A 375 -8.36 -10.88 11.86
CA GLY A 375 -8.32 -12.33 12.01
C GLY A 375 -7.06 -13.02 11.49
N LEU A 376 -6.34 -12.37 10.58
CA LEU A 376 -5.02 -12.81 10.13
C LEU A 376 -3.88 -12.40 11.07
N SER A 377 -4.11 -11.47 11.99
CA SER A 377 -3.05 -10.82 12.78
C SER A 377 -2.80 -11.45 14.14
N ASP A 378 -1.55 -11.47 14.57
CA ASP A 378 -1.21 -11.71 15.98
C ASP A 378 -1.26 -10.41 16.78
N VAL A 379 -0.82 -9.31 16.15
CA VAL A 379 -0.84 -7.96 16.73
C VAL A 379 -1.52 -6.97 15.78
N THR A 380 -2.50 -6.25 16.28
CA THR A 380 -3.18 -5.17 15.57
C THR A 380 -2.80 -3.82 16.17
N ILE A 381 -2.31 -2.91 15.34
CA ILE A 381 -2.00 -1.53 15.69
C ILE A 381 -3.16 -0.65 15.24
N VAL A 382 -3.86 -0.03 16.17
CA VAL A 382 -4.94 0.92 15.88
C VAL A 382 -4.38 2.34 15.95
N ASN A 383 -4.18 2.91 14.77
CA ASN A 383 -3.60 4.24 14.58
C ASN A 383 -4.70 5.31 14.62
N ILE A 384 -4.67 6.12 15.68
CA ILE A 384 -5.63 7.17 15.98
C ILE A 384 -4.96 8.52 15.69
N ALA A 385 -5.49 9.29 14.75
CA ALA A 385 -4.99 10.63 14.43
C ALA A 385 -5.97 11.71 14.89
N MET A 386 -5.50 12.65 15.72
CA MET A 386 -6.23 13.86 16.19
C MET A 386 -7.56 13.62 16.94
N GLU A 387 -8.00 14.62 17.70
CA GLU A 387 -9.12 14.59 18.67
C GLU A 387 -10.53 14.63 18.04
N ASN A 388 -10.75 14.09 16.84
CA ASN A 388 -12.11 14.04 16.28
C ASN A 388 -12.90 12.86 16.86
N SER A 389 -13.62 13.12 17.96
CA SER A 389 -14.32 12.09 18.75
C SER A 389 -15.33 11.23 17.97
N THR A 390 -15.93 11.74 16.90
CA THR A 390 -16.97 11.01 16.14
C THR A 390 -16.38 9.98 15.17
N GLU A 391 -15.38 10.36 14.37
CA GLU A 391 -14.73 9.43 13.44
C GLU A 391 -13.99 8.31 14.18
N MET A 392 -13.38 8.66 15.32
CA MET A 392 -12.76 7.71 16.21
C MET A 392 -13.76 6.67 16.73
N LYS A 393 -14.95 7.10 17.15
CA LYS A 393 -15.98 6.19 17.66
C LYS A 393 -16.42 5.16 16.61
N ASP A 394 -16.65 5.60 15.39
CA ASP A 394 -17.08 4.71 14.31
C ASP A 394 -16.02 3.64 14.00
N ILE A 395 -14.75 4.03 13.95
CA ILE A 395 -13.65 3.08 13.68
C ILE A 395 -13.44 2.12 14.83
N LEU A 396 -13.47 2.62 16.06
CA LEU A 396 -13.37 1.74 17.23
C LEU A 396 -14.53 0.74 17.26
N GLN A 397 -15.74 1.15 16.86
CA GLN A 397 -16.86 0.23 16.73
C GLN A 397 -16.60 -0.87 15.68
N ILE A 398 -16.10 -0.51 14.49
CA ILE A 398 -15.71 -1.48 13.44
C ILE A 398 -14.68 -2.48 14.00
N ILE A 399 -13.67 -1.97 14.70
CA ILE A 399 -12.58 -2.77 15.28
C ILE A 399 -13.11 -3.70 16.40
N VAL A 400 -13.98 -3.20 17.28
CA VAL A 400 -14.61 -3.99 18.34
C VAL A 400 -15.46 -5.11 17.74
N HIS A 401 -16.22 -4.85 16.67
CA HIS A 401 -16.96 -5.89 15.95
C HIS A 401 -16.03 -6.93 15.34
N ALA A 402 -14.92 -6.51 14.72
CA ALA A 402 -13.91 -7.42 14.20
C ALA A 402 -13.37 -8.32 15.32
N PHE A 403 -12.97 -7.76 16.47
CA PHE A 403 -12.48 -8.53 17.62
C PHE A 403 -13.53 -9.48 18.22
N LEU A 404 -14.78 -9.07 18.32
CA LEU A 404 -15.87 -9.92 18.83
C LEU A 404 -16.07 -11.18 17.96
N ARG A 405 -15.92 -11.04 16.65
CA ARG A 405 -15.99 -12.16 15.71
C ARG A 405 -14.77 -13.08 15.80
N MET A 406 -13.63 -12.57 16.27
CA MET A 406 -12.42 -13.38 16.45
C MET A 406 -12.53 -14.43 17.56
N GLU A 407 -13.54 -14.33 18.43
CA GLU A 407 -13.83 -15.40 19.38
C GLU A 407 -14.25 -16.70 18.67
N GLU A 408 -14.94 -16.61 17.51
CA GLU A 408 -15.41 -17.80 16.77
C GLU A 408 -14.24 -18.64 16.25
N ILE A 409 -13.09 -18.01 16.02
CA ILE A 409 -11.85 -18.69 15.64
C ILE A 409 -10.97 -19.06 16.85
N GLY A 410 -11.42 -18.77 18.07
CA GLY A 410 -10.76 -19.16 19.33
C GLY A 410 -9.43 -18.44 19.61
N LYS A 411 -9.16 -17.30 18.95
CA LYS A 411 -7.89 -16.58 19.07
C LYS A 411 -8.05 -15.30 19.89
N LYS A 412 -7.26 -15.17 20.97
CA LYS A 412 -7.10 -13.90 21.68
C LYS A 412 -6.05 -13.04 20.96
N HIS A 413 -6.50 -11.95 20.37
CA HIS A 413 -5.64 -11.03 19.62
C HIS A 413 -4.97 -10.05 20.57
N THR A 414 -3.83 -9.48 20.18
CA THR A 414 -3.18 -8.39 20.91
C THR A 414 -3.40 -7.08 20.17
N CYS A 415 -3.81 -6.02 20.87
CA CYS A 415 -4.06 -4.71 20.26
C CYS A 415 -3.21 -3.63 20.91
N LEU A 416 -2.72 -2.69 20.10
CA LEU A 416 -2.01 -1.48 20.53
C LEU A 416 -2.69 -0.25 19.95
N PHE A 417 -3.01 0.73 20.81
CA PHE A 417 -3.51 2.03 20.35
C PHE A 417 -2.33 3.00 20.21
N VAL A 418 -2.26 3.64 19.04
CA VAL A 418 -1.21 4.59 18.71
C VAL A 418 -1.84 5.93 18.39
N HIS A 419 -1.69 6.89 19.29
CA HIS A 419 -2.17 8.25 19.14
C HIS A 419 -1.11 9.10 18.43
N GLN A 420 -1.39 9.55 17.21
CA GLN A 420 -0.49 10.36 16.39
C GLN A 420 -0.68 11.87 16.65
N ASN A 421 0.40 12.62 16.41
CA ASN A 421 0.44 14.09 16.51
C ASN A 421 0.16 14.65 17.91
N VAL A 422 0.59 13.95 18.95
CA VAL A 422 0.38 14.36 20.35
C VAL A 422 1.46 15.36 20.78
N ALA A 423 1.09 16.45 21.44
CA ALA A 423 2.05 17.46 21.89
C ALA A 423 2.88 16.95 23.10
N ASP A 424 4.19 17.10 23.02
CA ASP A 424 5.20 16.50 23.91
C ASP A 424 5.10 16.92 25.40
N VAL A 425 4.39 18.01 25.71
CA VAL A 425 4.51 18.72 27.00
C VAL A 425 3.46 18.32 28.05
N SER A 426 2.41 17.56 27.71
CA SER A 426 1.32 17.18 28.64
C SER A 426 1.22 15.70 28.99
N ALA A 427 2.00 14.84 28.32
CA ALA A 427 1.73 13.40 28.19
C ALA A 427 1.42 12.66 29.50
N HIS A 428 2.28 12.66 30.53
CA HIS A 428 2.11 11.65 31.59
C HIS A 428 0.86 11.77 32.49
N VAL A 429 0.28 12.97 32.68
CA VAL A 429 -0.90 13.17 33.57
C VAL A 429 -2.20 13.32 32.78
N SER A 430 -2.18 13.88 31.56
CA SER A 430 -3.35 13.88 30.67
C SER A 430 -3.70 12.46 30.23
N ASN A 431 -2.67 11.64 29.95
CA ASN A 431 -2.86 10.29 29.41
C ASN A 431 -3.68 9.38 30.34
N MET A 432 -3.55 9.47 31.68
CA MET A 432 -4.34 8.60 32.58
C MET A 432 -5.85 8.82 32.45
N ARG A 433 -6.31 10.06 32.24
CA ARG A 433 -7.74 10.33 32.02
C ARG A 433 -8.16 9.90 30.62
N ASP A 434 -7.34 10.19 29.62
CA ASP A 434 -7.63 9.86 28.23
C ASP A 434 -7.70 8.34 28.02
N ARG A 435 -6.81 7.57 28.66
CA ARG A 435 -6.82 6.10 28.69
C ARG A 435 -8.08 5.55 29.33
N LYS A 436 -8.47 6.09 30.50
CA LYS A 436 -9.69 5.67 31.18
C LYS A 436 -10.93 5.96 30.33
N PHE A 437 -10.97 7.14 29.71
CA PHE A 437 -12.06 7.54 28.82
C PHE A 437 -12.12 6.68 27.54
N LEU A 438 -10.96 6.32 26.96
CA LEU A 438 -10.90 5.39 25.84
C LEU A 438 -11.43 4.01 26.23
N LEU A 439 -11.00 3.48 27.37
CA LEU A 439 -11.45 2.18 27.86
C LEU A 439 -12.96 2.16 28.15
N GLU A 440 -13.51 3.22 28.75
CA GLU A 440 -14.95 3.36 28.98
C GLU A 440 -15.73 3.34 27.65
N GLN A 441 -15.26 4.06 26.63
CA GLN A 441 -15.86 4.02 25.30
C GLN A 441 -15.78 2.63 24.65
N LEU A 442 -14.65 1.93 24.80
CA LEU A 442 -14.48 0.58 24.27
C LEU A 442 -15.38 -0.43 24.98
N ASP A 443 -15.58 -0.31 26.30
CA ASP A 443 -16.53 -1.12 27.06
C ASP A 443 -17.97 -0.87 26.60
N GLU A 444 -18.36 0.39 26.36
CA GLU A 444 -19.68 0.74 25.82
C GLU A 444 -19.91 0.15 24.43
N MET A 445 -18.93 0.28 23.53
CA MET A 445 -18.99 -0.30 22.17
C MET A 445 -19.03 -1.82 22.21
N THR A 446 -18.26 -2.44 23.11
CA THR A 446 -18.25 -3.89 23.31
C THR A 446 -19.64 -4.38 23.70
N GLN A 447 -20.29 -3.71 24.65
CA GLN A 447 -21.65 -4.08 25.05
C GLN A 447 -22.68 -3.89 23.93
N ALA A 448 -22.51 -2.86 23.10
CA ALA A 448 -23.39 -2.63 21.95
C ALA A 448 -23.21 -3.72 20.89
N ALA A 449 -21.96 -4.04 20.52
CA ALA A 449 -21.63 -5.09 19.56
C ALA A 449 -22.08 -6.47 20.05
N ALA A 450 -21.80 -6.80 21.32
CA ALA A 450 -22.23 -8.03 21.97
C ALA A 450 -23.75 -8.23 21.94
N LYS A 451 -24.53 -7.16 22.17
CA LYS A 451 -26.00 -7.20 22.06
C LYS A 451 -26.47 -7.44 20.62
N MET A 452 -25.81 -6.82 19.63
CA MET A 452 -26.16 -7.01 18.22
C MET A 452 -25.89 -8.44 17.75
N GLU A 453 -24.82 -9.07 18.23
CA GLU A 453 -24.43 -10.43 17.85
C GLU A 453 -24.96 -11.52 18.79
N ASN A 454 -25.82 -11.18 19.76
CA ASN A 454 -26.37 -12.09 20.78
C ASN A 454 -25.32 -12.79 21.67
N LYS A 455 -24.16 -12.15 21.91
CA LYS A 455 -23.05 -12.65 22.76
C LYS A 455 -22.96 -11.88 24.08
N LEU A 456 -23.99 -12.00 24.93
CA LEU A 456 -24.18 -11.19 26.15
C LEU A 456 -23.14 -11.41 27.27
N GLU A 457 -22.30 -12.43 27.13
CA GLU A 457 -21.17 -12.74 27.99
C GLU A 457 -20.08 -11.66 27.96
N PHE A 458 -19.92 -10.93 26.86
CA PHE A 458 -18.94 -9.85 26.72
C PHE A 458 -19.48 -8.51 27.22
N LYS A 459 -18.88 -7.98 28.29
CA LYS A 459 -19.31 -6.70 28.89
C LYS A 459 -18.22 -5.66 28.92
N LYS A 460 -16.97 -6.09 28.87
CA LYS A 460 -15.79 -5.24 28.84
C LYS A 460 -14.92 -5.59 27.64
N PHE A 461 -14.19 -4.62 27.15
CA PHE A 461 -13.25 -4.79 26.07
C PHE A 461 -12.11 -5.76 26.41
N THR A 462 -11.72 -5.80 27.69
CA THR A 462 -10.73 -6.75 28.23
C THR A 462 -11.25 -8.19 28.27
N ASP A 463 -12.56 -8.42 28.12
CA ASP A 463 -13.12 -9.76 27.96
C ASP A 463 -12.83 -10.30 26.54
N LEU A 464 -12.76 -9.41 25.52
CA LEU A 464 -12.52 -9.76 24.12
C LEU A 464 -11.05 -10.08 23.83
N MET A 465 -10.12 -9.39 24.51
CA MET A 465 -8.71 -9.54 24.21
C MET A 465 -7.76 -9.12 25.34
N ASN A 466 -6.48 -9.45 25.14
CA ASN A 466 -5.39 -9.09 26.05
C ASN A 466 -5.01 -7.62 25.88
N TYR A 467 -5.77 -6.74 26.52
CA TYR A 467 -5.50 -5.30 26.55
C TYR A 467 -4.76 -4.89 27.83
N ASP A 468 -3.54 -4.37 27.68
CA ASP A 468 -2.77 -3.81 28.81
C ASP A 468 -3.18 -2.36 29.05
N THR A 469 -3.93 -2.10 30.12
CA THR A 469 -4.43 -0.75 30.46
C THR A 469 -3.33 0.23 30.86
N GLU A 470 -2.13 -0.24 31.21
CA GLU A 470 -1.01 0.63 31.60
C GLU A 470 -0.10 0.97 30.40
N THR A 471 0.06 0.04 29.46
CA THR A 471 1.04 0.17 28.37
C THR A 471 0.50 -0.08 26.95
N GLY A 472 -0.79 -0.36 26.79
CA GLY A 472 -1.45 -0.58 25.49
C GLY A 472 -1.60 0.70 24.65
N ASP A 473 -1.54 1.87 25.28
CA ASP A 473 -1.64 3.18 24.64
C ASP A 473 -0.28 3.86 24.49
N HIS A 474 0.08 4.16 23.24
CA HIS A 474 1.29 4.86 22.85
C HIS A 474 0.97 6.20 22.20
N TYR A 475 1.70 7.24 22.59
CA TYR A 475 1.52 8.59 22.10
C TYR A 475 2.76 8.98 21.30
N ILE A 476 2.57 9.30 20.03
CA ILE A 476 3.65 9.63 19.09
C ILE A 476 3.51 11.11 18.70
N PRO A 477 4.56 11.92 18.84
CA PRO A 477 4.53 13.32 18.45
C PRO A 477 4.43 13.47 16.92
N GLY A 478 4.25 14.70 16.41
CA GLY A 478 4.19 14.91 14.97
C GLY A 478 5.50 14.52 14.25
N LEU A 479 5.38 13.96 13.04
CA LEU A 479 6.54 13.57 12.21
C LEU A 479 7.44 14.76 11.86
N TRP A 480 6.84 15.92 11.58
CA TRP A 480 7.56 17.11 11.12
C TRP A 480 7.65 18.16 12.22
N HIS A 481 8.84 18.75 12.39
CA HIS A 481 9.02 19.96 13.20
C HIS A 481 8.72 21.20 12.33
N GLY A 482 7.44 21.45 12.05
CA GLY A 482 6.95 22.55 11.22
C GLY A 482 6.28 22.10 9.92
N ASN A 483 6.22 22.99 8.93
CA ASN A 483 5.51 22.74 7.67
C ASN A 483 6.45 22.17 6.58
N PRO A 484 6.16 20.99 6.01
CA PRO A 484 6.84 20.47 4.83
C PRO A 484 6.80 21.45 3.64
N PRO A 485 7.72 21.37 2.66
CA PRO A 485 8.73 20.31 2.46
C PRO A 485 10.06 20.55 3.18
N MET A 486 10.29 21.74 3.76
CA MET A 486 11.58 22.11 4.37
C MET A 486 11.65 21.80 5.87
N ALA A 487 10.57 21.29 6.47
CA ALA A 487 10.55 20.93 7.89
C ALA A 487 11.46 19.71 8.15
N PRO A 488 12.29 19.73 9.21
CA PRO A 488 13.06 18.57 9.61
C PRO A 488 12.17 17.49 10.24
N VAL A 489 12.61 16.24 10.14
CA VAL A 489 11.97 15.11 10.82
C VAL A 489 12.18 15.25 12.33
N SER A 490 11.11 14.98 13.07
CA SER A 490 11.05 14.97 14.53
C SER A 490 11.91 13.86 15.12
N ILE A 491 12.85 14.24 15.99
CA ILE A 491 13.63 13.28 16.78
C ILE A 491 12.69 12.52 17.73
N GLY A 492 11.79 13.23 18.41
CA GLY A 492 10.80 12.62 19.30
C GLY A 492 9.89 11.62 18.61
N TYR A 493 9.56 11.82 17.32
CA TYR A 493 8.82 10.83 16.53
C TYR A 493 9.63 9.55 16.39
N SER A 494 10.88 9.67 15.99
CA SER A 494 11.77 8.53 15.77
C SER A 494 12.02 7.74 17.07
N GLU A 495 12.23 8.43 18.19
CA GLU A 495 12.39 7.82 19.51
C GLU A 495 11.12 7.10 19.97
N SER A 496 9.95 7.70 19.78
CA SER A 496 8.66 7.12 20.14
C SER A 496 8.32 5.88 19.30
N VAL A 497 8.56 5.94 17.99
CA VAL A 497 8.40 4.78 17.09
C VAL A 497 9.36 3.66 17.46
N TYR A 498 10.60 3.99 17.82
CA TYR A 498 11.57 3.00 18.29
C TYR A 498 11.14 2.35 19.62
N ALA A 499 10.56 3.12 20.54
CA ALA A 499 9.99 2.58 21.79
C ALA A 499 8.81 1.64 21.51
N LEU A 500 7.92 2.01 20.59
CA LEU A 500 6.80 1.16 20.14
C LEU A 500 7.31 -0.15 19.51
N LYS A 501 8.34 -0.09 18.66
CA LYS A 501 8.99 -1.29 18.08
C LYS A 501 9.52 -2.24 19.16
N LYS A 502 10.19 -1.71 20.19
CA LYS A 502 10.67 -2.50 21.31
C LYS A 502 9.52 -3.17 22.07
N ARG A 503 8.40 -2.47 22.25
CA ARG A 503 7.22 -3.03 22.90
C ARG A 503 6.62 -4.19 22.10
N LEU A 504 6.51 -4.04 20.78
CA LEU A 504 6.08 -5.13 19.90
C LEU A 504 6.95 -6.37 20.08
N THR A 505 8.28 -6.21 20.13
CA THR A 505 9.22 -7.33 20.36
C THR A 505 8.99 -8.03 21.71
N LEU A 506 8.57 -7.29 22.74
CA LEU A 506 8.25 -7.87 24.05
C LEU A 506 6.91 -8.63 24.03
N LEU A 507 5.90 -8.08 23.36
CA LEU A 507 4.59 -8.72 23.23
C LEU A 507 4.68 -10.04 22.48
N THR A 508 5.55 -10.12 21.49
CA THR A 508 5.70 -11.33 20.67
C THR A 508 6.34 -12.45 21.46
N ALA A 509 7.23 -12.14 22.40
CA ALA A 509 7.74 -13.10 23.38
C ALA A 509 6.68 -13.59 24.38
N ILE A 510 5.65 -12.78 24.67
CA ILE A 510 4.51 -13.18 25.51
C ILE A 510 3.58 -14.09 24.71
N ILE A 511 3.18 -13.67 23.51
CA ILE A 511 2.31 -14.44 22.61
C ILE A 511 2.91 -15.83 22.35
N ALA A 512 4.22 -15.91 22.09
CA ALA A 512 4.89 -17.19 21.86
C ALA A 512 4.84 -18.17 23.04
N ARG A 513 4.70 -17.68 24.28
CA ARG A 513 4.56 -18.53 25.49
C ARG A 513 3.14 -19.05 25.70
N ASP A 514 2.14 -18.35 25.19
CA ASP A 514 0.73 -18.76 25.31
C ASP A 514 0.36 -19.87 24.30
N PHE A 515 1.21 -20.11 23.29
CA PHE A 515 1.06 -21.17 22.27
C PHE A 515 1.91 -22.43 22.51
N GLU A 516 2.77 -22.45 23.53
CA GLU A 516 3.49 -23.65 24.03
C GLU A 516 2.71 -24.31 25.17
#